data_AF-A0A1F7YNS2-F1
#
_entry.id   AF-A0A1F7YNS2-F1
#
_cell.length_a   1.000
_cell.length_b   1.000
_cell.length_c   1.000
_cell.angle_alpha   90.00
_cell.angle_beta   90.00
_cell.angle_gamma   90.00
#
_symmetry.space_group_name_H-M   'P 1'
#
loop_
_entity.id
_entity.type
_entity.pdbx_description
1 polymer ?
#
loop_
_entity_poly.entity_id
_entity_poly.type
_entity_poly.pdbx_seq_one_letter_code
_entity_poly.pdbx_strand_id
1 'polypeptide(L)' 'MDTRKAEKYKELEKEHKKIVEKLEYLYRGFRGVSHENSAAEMRYTTIRVYEAHLRSIEAEMKTLKKEG' A
#
# COMPACT_ATOMS: atom_id res chain seq x y z
N MET A 1 3.66 24.50 11.26
CA MET A 1 3.77 23.07 10.92
C MET A 1 5.00 22.52 11.60
N ASP A 2 4.84 21.59 12.54
CA ASP A 2 5.95 20.80 13.09
C ASP A 2 6.79 20.21 11.94
N THR A 3 8.07 20.56 11.88
CA THR A 3 9.03 20.04 10.90
C THR A 3 9.00 18.51 10.84
N ARG A 4 8.89 17.87 12.01
CA ARG A 4 8.77 16.41 12.14
C ARG A 4 7.50 15.83 11.48
N LYS A 5 6.36 16.52 11.55
CA LYS A 5 5.12 16.06 10.88
C LYS A 5 5.25 16.15 9.36
N ALA A 6 5.88 17.22 8.87
CA ALA A 6 6.12 17.40 7.44
C ALA A 6 7.11 16.37 6.88
N GLU A 7 8.16 16.04 7.64
CA GLU A 7 9.10 14.98 7.28
C GLU A 7 8.41 13.62 7.23
N LYS A 8 7.67 13.25 8.28
CA LYS A 8 6.90 12.00 8.32
C LYS A 8 5.91 11.89 7.17
N TYR A 9 5.20 12.97 6.84
CA TYR A 9 4.28 13.00 5.70
C TYR A 9 5.02 12.73 4.36
N LYS A 10 6.20 13.32 4.15
CA LYS A 10 7.01 13.05 2.95
C LYS A 10 7.50 11.60 2.90
N GLU A 11 7.83 10.99 4.03
CA GLU A 11 8.21 9.58 4.08
C GLU A 11 7.03 8.67 3.71
N LEU A 12 5.86 8.93 4.30
CA LEU A 12 4.62 8.21 3.97
C LEU A 12 4.24 8.37 2.50
N GLU A 13 4.42 9.55 1.91
CA GLU A 13 4.16 9.75 0.48
C GLU A 13 5.12 8.96 -0.42
N LYS A 14 6.40 8.87 -0.05
CA LYS A 14 7.37 8.03 -0.78
C LYS A 14 7.01 6.55 -0.66
N GLU A 15 6.58 6.11 0.51
CA GLU A 15 6.20 4.72 0.74
C GLU A 15 4.89 4.36 0.04
N HIS A 16 3.91 5.27 0.05
CA HIS A 16 2.65 5.17 -0.72
C HIS A 16 2.93 4.89 -2.20
N LYS A 17 3.76 5.73 -2.84
CA LYS A 17 4.16 5.57 -4.25
C LYS A 17 4.78 4.20 -4.52
N LYS A 18 5.73 3.76 -3.68
CA LYS A 18 6.38 2.43 -3.82
C LYS A 18 5.39 1.28 -3.72
N ILE A 19 4.41 1.36 -2.82
CA ILE A 19 3.41 0.31 -2.63
C ILE A 19 2.44 0.27 -3.81
N VAL A 20 2.02 1.43 -4.31
CA VAL A 20 1.18 1.54 -5.51
C VAL A 20 1.88 0.89 -6.71
N GLU A 21 3.14 1.24 -6.97
CA GLU A 21 3.91 0.62 -8.07
C GLU A 21 4.01 -0.91 -7.94
N LYS A 22 4.24 -1.41 -6.71
CA LYS A 22 4.25 -2.85 -6.45
C LYS A 22 2.89 -3.51 -6.67
N LEU A 23 1.80 -2.87 -6.23
CA LEU A 23 0.45 -3.37 -6.45
C LEU A 23 0.12 -3.43 -7.94
N GLU A 24 0.42 -2.38 -8.70
CA GLU A 24 0.25 -2.36 -10.15
C GLU A 24 1.00 -3.50 -10.84
N TYR A 25 2.24 -3.75 -10.42
CA TYR A 25 3.02 -4.89 -10.92
C TYR A 25 2.37 -6.23 -10.60
N LEU A 26 1.93 -6.43 -9.35
CA LEU A 26 1.27 -7.67 -8.92
C LEU A 26 -0.04 -7.90 -9.67
N TYR A 27 -0.80 -6.82 -9.94
CA TYR A 27 -2.05 -6.87 -10.66
C TYR A 27 -1.89 -7.11 -12.17
N ARG A 28 -0.81 -6.64 -12.81
CA ARG A 28 -0.57 -6.76 -14.27
C ARG A 28 -0.68 -8.20 -14.80
N GLY A 29 -0.44 -9.20 -13.95
CA GLY A 29 -0.56 -10.62 -14.30
C GLY A 29 -1.49 -11.42 -13.41
N PHE A 30 -2.32 -10.77 -12.57
CA PHE A 30 -3.22 -11.47 -11.67
C PHE A 30 -4.60 -11.62 -12.32
N ARG A 31 -5.00 -12.86 -12.60
CA ARG A 31 -6.32 -13.19 -13.21
C ARG A 31 -7.31 -13.79 -12.21
N GLY A 32 -7.07 -13.58 -10.92
CA GLY A 32 -7.81 -14.23 -9.85
C GLY A 32 -7.12 -15.48 -9.32
N VAL A 33 -7.74 -16.08 -8.30
CA VAL A 33 -7.27 -17.32 -7.68
C VAL A 33 -8.01 -18.48 -8.32
N SER A 34 -7.31 -19.27 -9.14
CA SER A 34 -7.81 -20.59 -9.51
C SER A 34 -7.69 -21.52 -8.32
N HIS A 35 -8.75 -22.27 -8.00
CA HIS A 35 -8.65 -23.37 -7.03
C HIS A 35 -7.52 -24.31 -7.48
N GLU A 36 -6.73 -24.78 -6.51
CA GLU A 36 -5.57 -25.67 -6.70
C GLU A 36 -4.27 -25.02 -7.21
N ASN A 37 -4.21 -23.69 -7.37
CA ASN A 37 -2.98 -22.99 -7.74
C ASN A 37 -2.39 -22.21 -6.55
N SER A 38 -1.49 -22.85 -5.80
CA SER A 38 -0.83 -22.25 -4.64
C SER A 38 -0.05 -20.96 -4.97
N ALA A 39 0.47 -20.83 -6.19
CA ALA A 39 1.16 -19.60 -6.61
C ALA A 39 0.17 -18.42 -6.78
N ALA A 40 -1.04 -18.69 -7.27
CA ALA A 40 -2.10 -17.70 -7.37
C ALA A 40 -2.61 -17.29 -5.98
N GLU A 41 -2.75 -18.23 -5.05
CA GLU A 41 -3.13 -17.96 -3.65
C GLU A 41 -2.08 -17.11 -2.91
N MET A 42 -0.79 -17.42 -3.07
CA MET A 42 0.30 -16.62 -2.49
C MET A 42 0.33 -15.21 -3.07
N ARG A 43 0.17 -15.06 -4.39
CA ARG A 43 0.11 -13.74 -5.04
C ARG A 43 -1.10 -12.95 -4.55
N TYR A 44 -2.27 -13.57 -4.43
CA TYR A 44 -3.46 -12.94 -3.88
C TYR A 44 -3.23 -12.46 -2.43
N THR A 45 -2.70 -13.33 -1.57
CA THR A 45 -2.38 -12.97 -0.18
C THR A 45 -1.42 -11.79 -0.13
N THR A 46 -0.39 -11.79 -0.99
CA THR A 46 0.58 -10.70 -1.10
C THR A 46 -0.08 -9.39 -1.52
N ILE A 47 -0.98 -9.42 -2.52
CA ILE A 47 -1.78 -8.27 -2.94
C ILE A 47 -2.58 -7.73 -1.74
N ARG A 48 -3.27 -8.60 -1.01
CA ARG A 48 -4.08 -8.20 0.16
C ARG A 48 -3.27 -7.53 1.25
N VAL A 49 -2.05 -8.03 1.51
CA VAL A 49 -1.13 -7.41 2.47
C VAL A 49 -0.73 -6.00 2.01
N TYR A 50 -0.36 -5.83 0.74
CA TYR A 50 -0.02 -4.51 0.21
C TYR A 50 -1.21 -3.54 0.20
N GLU A 51 -2.43 -4.01 -0.09
CA GLU A 51 -3.64 -3.19 0.00
C GLU A 51 -3.95 -2.75 1.44
N ALA A 52 -3.73 -3.63 2.42
CA ALA A 52 -3.89 -3.29 3.83
C ALA A 52 -2.85 -2.25 4.26
N HIS A 53 -1.60 -2.42 3.83
CA HIS A 53 -0.53 -1.48 4.11
C HIS A 53 -0.81 -0.10 3.50
N LEU A 54 -1.24 -0.06 2.23
CA LEU A 54 -1.61 1.18 1.55
C LEU A 54 -2.71 1.93 2.30
N ARG A 55 -3.78 1.22 2.71
CA ARG A 55 -4.88 1.79 3.50
C ARG A 55 -4.40 2.37 4.84
N SER A 56 -3.45 1.70 5.49
CA SER A 56 -2.86 2.21 6.74
C SER A 56 -2.11 3.52 6.52
N ILE A 57 -1.29 3.60 5.47
CA ILE A 57 -0.54 4.81 5.12
C ILE A 57 -1.48 5.96 4.78
N GLU A 58 -2.52 5.71 3.99
CA GLU A 58 -3.52 6.72 3.62
C GLU A 58 -4.27 7.25 4.84
N ALA A 59 -4.61 6.37 5.78
CA ALA A 59 -5.22 6.76 7.06
C ALA A 59 -4.28 7.65 7.88
N GLU A 60 -3.01 7.28 7.99
CA GLU A 60 -2.00 8.07 8.71
C GLU A 60 -1.78 9.45 8.06
N MET A 61 -1.63 9.50 6.74
CA MET A 61 -1.52 10.76 5.99
C MET A 61 -2.75 11.66 6.16
N LYS A 62 -3.95 11.07 6.21
CA LYS A 62 -5.20 11.81 6.45
C LYS A 62 -5.26 12.37 7.87
N THR A 63 -4.82 11.62 8.87
CA THR A 63 -4.71 12.10 10.25
C THR A 63 -3.73 13.27 10.34
N LEU A 64 -2.53 13.13 9.76
CA LEU A 64 -1.53 14.20 9.73
C LEU A 64 -2.00 15.47 9.02
N LYS A 65 -2.86 15.35 8.00
CA LYS A 65 -3.49 16.50 7.33
C LYS A 65 -4.60 17.17 8.14
N LYS A 66 -5.32 16.43 8.98
CA LYS A 66 -6.41 16.97 9.81
C LYS A 66 -5.90 17.64 11.09
N GLU A 67 -4.74 17.21 11.58
CA GLU A 67 -4.08 17.74 12.78
C GLU A 67 -3.09 18.90 12.49
N GLY A 68 -3.20 19.53 11.31
CA GLY A 68 -2.38 20.66 10.87
C GLY A 68 -3.25 21.82 10.43
#